data_AF-A0A3C2A779-F1
#
_entry.id   AF-A0A3C2A779-F1
#
_cell.length_a   1.000
_cell.length_b   1.000
_cell.length_c   1.000
_cell.angle_alpha   90.00
_cell.angle_beta   90.00
_cell.angle_gamma   90.00
#
_symmetry.space_group_name_H-M   'P 1'
#
loop_
_entity.id
_entity.type
_entity.pdbx_description
1 polymer ?
#
loop_
_entity_poly.entity_id
_entity_poly.type
_entity_poly.pdbx_seq_one_letter_code
_entity_poly.pdbx_strand_id
1 'polypeptide(L)'
;MKHIQQGYLIFLLVVAVYMLLWGLAGFFEYFTGIEPGMPLQYSYPPALQFLHWLFLVLYGGFFLIGYIKRWRHTPQISVLLFSNGALLCTIETFDFKPDTWGMVPYLTEIGIYVISSIFLLRSPVARQRFSRG
;
A
#
# COMPACT_ATOMS: atom_id res chain seq x y z
N MET A 1 -1.17 13.02 22.69
CA MET A 1 -1.02 11.74 21.94
C MET A 1 -2.20 11.42 21.02
N LYS A 2 -3.46 11.59 21.45
CA LYS A 2 -4.66 11.28 20.61
C LYS A 2 -4.68 12.00 19.25
N HIS A 3 -4.36 13.29 19.21
CA HIS A 3 -4.31 14.06 17.96
C HIS A 3 -3.24 13.55 16.97
N ILE A 4 -2.08 13.11 17.46
CA ILE A 4 -1.01 12.52 16.64
C ILE A 4 -1.50 11.22 16.01
N GLN A 5 -2.14 10.36 16.79
CA GLN A 5 -2.71 9.10 16.28
C GLN A 5 -3.84 9.34 15.27
N GLN A 6 -4.68 10.36 15.48
CA GLN A 6 -5.69 10.76 14.50
C GLN A 6 -5.06 11.28 13.22
N GLY A 7 -4.05 12.14 13.32
CA GLY A 7 -3.29 12.63 12.18
C GLY A 7 -2.66 11.49 11.38
N TYR A 8 -2.05 10.51 12.06
CA TYR A 8 -1.47 9.35 11.39
C TYR A 8 -2.52 8.46 10.71
N LEU A 9 -3.69 8.28 11.33
CA LEU A 9 -4.79 7.55 10.68
C LEU A 9 -5.31 8.28 9.42
N ILE A 10 -5.38 9.61 9.44
CA ILE A 10 -5.74 10.42 8.27
C ILE A 10 -4.64 10.32 7.20
N PHE A 11 -3.37 10.32 7.61
CA PHE A 11 -2.26 10.08 6.69
C PHE A 11 -2.39 8.73 5.99
N LEU A 12 -2.67 7.64 6.72
CA LEU A 12 -2.91 6.32 6.12
C LEU A 12 -4.11 6.32 5.15
N LEU A 13 -5.16 7.08 5.45
CA LEU A 13 -6.30 7.26 4.55
C LEU A 13 -5.89 7.94 3.25
N VAL A 14 -5.12 9.02 3.32
CA VAL A 14 -4.61 9.73 2.13
C VAL A 14 -3.70 8.82 1.31
N VAL A 15 -2.80 8.07 1.97
CA VAL A 15 -1.95 7.07 1.30
C VAL A 15 -2.79 5.99 0.62
N ALA A 16 -3.87 5.51 1.25
CA ALA A 16 -4.76 4.52 0.64
C ALA A 16 -5.47 5.06 -0.62
N VAL A 17 -5.92 6.33 -0.61
CA VAL A 17 -6.47 6.98 -1.81
C VAL A 17 -5.42 7.06 -2.91
N TYR A 18 -4.21 7.54 -2.56
CA TYR A 18 -3.11 7.64 -3.50
C TYR A 18 -2.77 6.27 -4.12
N MET A 19 -2.58 5.23 -3.29
CA MET A 19 -2.28 3.88 -3.76
C MET A 19 -3.38 3.30 -4.65
N LEU A 20 -4.66 3.55 -4.35
CA LEU A 20 -5.75 3.10 -5.20
C LEU A 20 -5.69 3.77 -6.57
N LEU A 21 -5.57 5.10 -6.62
CA LEU A 21 -5.49 5.85 -7.87
C LEU A 21 -4.25 5.46 -8.68
N TRP A 22 -3.11 5.31 -8.00
CA TRP A 22 -1.86 4.91 -8.63
C TRP A 22 -1.91 3.48 -9.18
N GLY A 23 -2.48 2.54 -8.42
CA GLY A 23 -2.69 1.16 -8.88
C GLY A 23 -3.64 1.07 -10.07
N LEU A 24 -4.71 1.87 -10.08
CA LEU A 24 -5.62 1.94 -11.23
C LEU A 24 -4.95 2.56 -12.46
N ALA A 25 -4.12 3.60 -12.30
CA ALA A 25 -3.33 4.17 -13.38
C ALA A 25 -2.32 3.17 -13.94
N GLY A 26 -1.65 2.40 -13.06
CA GLY A 26 -0.74 1.33 -13.45
C GLY A 26 -1.45 0.22 -14.23
N PHE A 27 -2.64 -0.20 -13.80
CA PHE A 27 -3.45 -1.14 -14.59
C PHE A 27 -3.92 -0.56 -15.92
N PHE A 28 -4.30 0.72 -15.95
CA PHE A 28 -4.68 1.38 -17.19
C PHE A 28 -3.55 1.31 -18.22
N GLU A 29 -2.33 1.69 -17.84
CA GLU A 29 -1.16 1.55 -18.72
C GLU A 29 -0.88 0.08 -19.06
N TYR A 30 -0.97 -0.84 -18.09
CA TYR A 30 -0.73 -2.27 -18.31
C TYR A 30 -1.64 -2.88 -19.38
N PHE A 31 -2.93 -2.51 -19.39
CA PHE A 31 -3.90 -3.07 -20.34
C PHE A 31 -4.01 -2.29 -21.66
N THR A 32 -3.71 -0.99 -21.65
CA THR A 32 -3.91 -0.14 -22.84
C THR A 32 -2.61 0.24 -23.54
N GLY A 33 -1.48 0.15 -22.85
CA GLY A 33 -0.20 0.71 -23.30
C GLY A 33 -0.13 2.24 -23.30
N ILE A 34 -1.17 2.93 -22.80
CA ILE A 34 -1.23 4.39 -22.76
C ILE A 34 -0.65 4.89 -21.43
N GLU A 35 0.43 5.67 -21.51
CA GLU A 35 1.10 6.25 -20.35
C GLU A 35 0.28 7.40 -19.72
N PRO A 36 -0.09 7.32 -18.43
CA PRO A 36 -0.80 8.38 -17.72
C PRO A 36 0.19 9.47 -17.26
N GLY A 37 0.67 10.27 -18.22
CA GLY A 37 1.57 11.42 -17.98
C GLY A 37 3.02 11.06 -17.68
N MET A 38 3.31 9.85 -17.20
CA MET A 38 4.65 9.27 -17.07
C MET A 38 4.58 7.74 -17.21
N PRO A 39 5.66 7.07 -17.65
CA PRO A 39 5.69 5.62 -17.74
C PRO A 39 5.66 4.99 -16.35
N LEU A 40 4.69 4.11 -16.12
CA LEU A 40 4.53 3.34 -14.89
C LEU A 40 5.03 1.91 -15.04
N GLN A 41 5.05 1.36 -16.27
CA GLN A 41 5.61 0.04 -16.51
C GLN A 41 7.15 0.07 -16.49
N TYR A 42 7.76 -0.70 -15.60
CA TYR A 42 9.23 -0.93 -15.56
C TYR A 42 9.61 -2.23 -16.28
N SER A 43 10.89 -2.50 -16.50
CA SER A 43 11.37 -3.75 -17.14
C SER A 43 11.19 -5.04 -16.30
N TYR A 44 10.13 -5.13 -15.51
CA TYR A 44 9.74 -6.28 -14.72
C TYR A 44 9.00 -7.33 -15.56
N PRO A 45 9.01 -8.61 -15.14
CA PRO A 45 8.13 -9.62 -15.71
C PRO A 45 6.66 -9.15 -15.64
N PRO A 46 5.84 -9.38 -16.69
CA PRO A 46 4.45 -8.90 -16.73
C PRO A 46 3.60 -9.39 -15.56
N ALA A 47 3.86 -10.59 -15.04
CA ALA A 47 3.17 -11.12 -13.87
C ALA A 47 3.53 -10.36 -12.58
N LEU A 48 4.78 -9.92 -12.44
CA LEU A 48 5.24 -9.17 -11.28
C LEU A 48 4.59 -7.77 -11.25
N GLN A 49 4.58 -7.08 -12.41
CA GLN A 49 3.86 -5.81 -12.56
C GLN A 49 2.38 -5.95 -12.23
N PHE A 50 1.73 -6.99 -12.76
CA PHE A 50 0.32 -7.24 -12.48
C PHE A 50 0.06 -7.37 -10.97
N LEU A 51 0.88 -8.15 -10.27
CA LEU A 51 0.77 -8.30 -8.82
C LEU A 51 1.04 -6.99 -8.06
N HIS A 52 1.98 -6.16 -8.54
CA HIS A 52 2.26 -4.85 -7.96
C HIS A 52 1.02 -3.96 -7.98
N TRP A 53 0.46 -3.76 -9.17
CA TRP A 53 -0.74 -2.95 -9.35
C TRP A 53 -1.93 -3.54 -8.59
N LEU A 54 -2.06 -4.88 -8.57
CA LEU A 54 -3.09 -5.57 -7.82
C LEU A 54 -2.99 -5.24 -6.32
N PHE A 55 -1.81 -5.35 -5.70
CA PHE A 55 -1.68 -5.08 -4.27
C PHE A 55 -1.96 -3.63 -3.91
N LEU A 56 -1.57 -2.66 -4.76
CA LEU A 56 -1.91 -1.25 -4.54
C LEU A 56 -3.43 -1.02 -4.58
N VAL A 57 -4.12 -1.59 -5.57
CA VAL A 57 -5.59 -1.49 -5.68
C VAL A 57 -6.28 -2.20 -4.52
N LEU A 58 -5.84 -3.41 -4.16
CA LEU A 58 -6.41 -4.16 -3.05
C LEU A 58 -6.23 -3.40 -1.73
N TYR A 59 -5.02 -2.91 -1.44
CA TYR A 59 -4.77 -2.16 -0.21
C TYR A 59 -5.61 -0.88 -0.18
N GLY A 60 -5.54 -0.06 -1.22
CA GLY A 60 -6.29 1.19 -1.28
C GLY A 60 -7.80 0.96 -1.15
N GLY A 61 -8.34 -0.02 -1.89
CA GLY A 61 -9.75 -0.39 -1.86
C GLY A 61 -10.20 -0.94 -0.50
N PHE A 62 -9.52 -1.96 0.04
CA PHE A 62 -9.90 -2.55 1.33
C PHE A 62 -9.74 -1.57 2.49
N PHE A 63 -8.70 -0.74 2.47
CA PHE A 63 -8.50 0.27 3.50
C PHE A 63 -9.59 1.34 3.43
N LEU A 64 -9.94 1.85 2.25
CA LEU A 64 -10.99 2.87 2.09
C LEU A 64 -12.38 2.35 2.47
N ILE A 65 -12.76 1.18 1.94
CA ILE A 65 -14.04 0.53 2.29
C ILE A 65 -14.08 0.26 3.79
N GLY A 66 -12.98 -0.28 4.32
CA GLY A 66 -12.79 -0.54 5.73
C GLY A 66 -12.93 0.69 6.60
N TYR A 67 -12.32 1.80 6.16
CA TYR A 67 -12.38 3.08 6.84
C TYR A 67 -13.80 3.63 6.87
N ILE A 68 -14.50 3.67 5.73
CA ILE A 68 -15.86 4.18 5.61
C ILE A 68 -16.83 3.32 6.44
N LYS A 69 -16.76 2.00 6.28
CA LYS A 69 -17.65 1.05 6.96
C LYS A 69 -17.24 0.74 8.40
N ARG A 70 -16.08 1.23 8.85
CA ARG A 70 -15.48 0.95 10.17
C ARG A 70 -15.24 -0.55 10.42
N TRP A 71 -14.91 -1.29 9.36
CA TRP A 71 -14.87 -2.75 9.36
C TRP A 71 -13.76 -3.30 10.26
N ARG A 72 -14.12 -4.23 11.16
CA ARG A 72 -13.19 -4.79 12.16
C ARG A 72 -11.98 -5.56 11.61
N HIS A 73 -12.05 -6.04 10.36
CA HIS A 73 -10.99 -6.84 9.74
C HIS A 73 -10.00 -6.00 8.92
N THR A 74 -10.24 -4.70 8.76
CA THR A 74 -9.36 -3.80 8.00
C THR A 74 -7.92 -3.79 8.52
N PRO A 75 -7.65 -3.74 9.83
CA PRO A 75 -6.27 -3.83 10.34
C PRO A 75 -5.55 -5.12 9.89
N GLN A 76 -6.21 -6.28 10.01
CA GLN A 76 -5.62 -7.58 9.69
C GLN A 76 -5.36 -7.72 8.19
N ILE A 77 -6.31 -7.30 7.36
CA ILE A 77 -6.16 -7.30 5.90
C ILE A 77 -5.04 -6.36 5.47
N SER A 78 -4.96 -5.17 6.09
CA SER A 78 -3.89 -4.21 5.78
C SER A 78 -2.51 -4.79 6.08
N VAL A 79 -2.34 -5.47 7.22
CA VAL A 79 -1.08 -6.12 7.60
C VAL A 79 -0.73 -7.26 6.66
N LEU A 80 -1.70 -8.06 6.24
CA LEU A 80 -1.51 -9.10 5.23
C LEU A 80 -1.03 -8.49 3.92
N LEU A 81 -1.68 -7.43 3.44
CA LEU A 81 -1.32 -6.76 2.20
C LEU A 81 0.05 -6.08 2.28
N PHE A 82 0.39 -5.45 3.41
CA PHE A 82 1.74 -4.92 3.64
C PHE A 82 2.81 -6.01 3.61
N SER A 83 2.52 -7.18 4.14
CA SER A 83 3.48 -8.30 4.17
C SER A 83 3.73 -8.86 2.77
N ASN A 84 2.67 -9.01 1.96
CA ASN A 84 2.78 -9.46 0.57
C ASN A 84 3.41 -8.37 -0.33
N GLY A 85 3.04 -7.11 -0.12
CA GLY A 85 3.66 -5.97 -0.79
C GLY A 85 5.14 -5.85 -0.47
N ALA A 86 5.54 -5.99 0.80
CA ALA A 86 6.95 -6.01 1.21
C ALA A 86 7.75 -7.11 0.48
N LEU A 87 7.21 -8.32 0.38
CA LEU A 87 7.83 -9.41 -0.35
C LEU A 87 7.99 -9.06 -1.84
N LEU A 88 6.95 -8.52 -2.46
CA LEU A 88 6.98 -8.12 -3.87
C LEU A 88 8.02 -7.02 -4.11
N CYS A 89 8.02 -5.96 -3.29
CA CYS A 89 8.99 -4.87 -3.38
C CYS A 89 10.43 -5.35 -3.14
N THR A 90 10.62 -6.38 -2.30
CA THR A 90 11.93 -7.02 -2.10
C THR A 90 12.41 -7.68 -3.39
N ILE A 91 11.56 -8.51 -4.02
CA ILE A 91 11.85 -9.17 -5.29
C ILE A 91 12.14 -8.13 -6.37
N GLU A 92 11.29 -7.12 -6.53
CA GLU A 92 11.48 -6.04 -7.50
C GLU A 92 12.81 -5.29 -7.30
N THR A 93 13.15 -4.97 -6.06
CA THR A 93 14.36 -4.19 -5.73
C THR A 93 15.63 -5.00 -5.98
N PHE A 94 15.70 -6.23 -5.45
CA PHE A 94 16.94 -7.00 -5.48
C PHE A 94 17.13 -7.80 -6.77
N ASP A 95 16.05 -8.32 -7.37
CA ASP A 95 16.16 -9.17 -8.55
C ASP A 95 16.08 -8.38 -9.86
N PHE A 96 15.40 -7.21 -9.86
CA PHE A 96 15.12 -6.47 -11.10
C PHE A 96 15.57 -5.00 -11.10
N LYS A 97 15.89 -4.41 -9.94
CA LYS A 97 16.40 -3.02 -9.84
C LYS A 97 17.61 -2.84 -8.91
N PRO A 98 18.64 -3.72 -8.95
CA PRO A 98 19.78 -3.59 -8.05
C PRO A 98 20.54 -2.25 -8.22
N ASP A 99 20.53 -1.67 -9.43
CA ASP A 99 21.32 -0.47 -9.77
C ASP A 99 20.55 0.86 -9.75
N THR A 100 19.21 0.83 -9.70
CA THR A 100 18.38 2.04 -9.91
C THR A 100 17.53 2.44 -8.70
N TRP A 101 17.22 1.51 -7.80
CA TRP A 101 16.46 1.79 -6.59
C TRP A 101 17.37 1.61 -5.38
N GLY A 102 17.84 2.72 -4.81
CA GLY A 102 18.75 2.67 -3.66
C GLY A 102 18.14 1.94 -2.45
N MET A 103 18.99 1.42 -1.56
CA MET A 103 18.53 0.78 -0.31
C MET A 103 17.66 1.69 0.55
N VAL A 104 17.86 3.02 0.49
CA VAL A 104 17.15 3.98 1.34
C VAL A 104 15.63 4.02 1.07
N PRO A 105 15.15 4.21 -0.18
CA PRO A 105 13.74 4.06 -0.52
C PRO A 105 13.12 2.74 -0.07
N TYR A 106 13.80 1.61 -0.32
CA TYR A 106 13.34 0.29 0.09
C TYR A 106 13.20 0.18 1.62
N LEU A 107 14.23 0.55 2.38
CA LEU A 107 14.17 0.52 3.85
C LEU A 107 13.10 1.47 4.42
N THR A 108 12.88 2.61 3.75
CA THR A 108 11.82 3.55 4.11
C THR A 108 10.45 2.91 3.93
N GLU A 109 10.23 2.24 2.81
CA GLU A 109 8.99 1.52 2.53
C GLU A 109 8.72 0.41 3.55
N ILE A 110 9.72 -0.45 3.81
CA ILE A 110 9.61 -1.51 4.82
C ILE A 110 9.34 -0.92 6.21
N GLY A 111 10.01 0.17 6.57
CA GLY A 111 9.79 0.89 7.83
C GLY A 111 8.34 1.39 7.95
N ILE A 112 7.79 1.96 6.88
CA ILE A 112 6.39 2.41 6.83
C ILE A 112 5.43 1.22 7.02
N TYR A 113 5.67 0.08 6.36
CA TYR A 113 4.84 -1.11 6.52
C TYR A 113 4.82 -1.64 7.95
N VAL A 114 5.99 -1.70 8.61
CA VAL A 114 6.10 -2.16 10.00
C VAL A 114 5.41 -1.18 10.96
N ILE A 115 5.71 0.13 10.85
CA ILE A 115 5.12 1.15 11.72
C ILE A 115 3.60 1.20 11.56
N SER A 116 3.11 1.16 10.31
CA SER A 116 1.68 1.15 10.00
C SER A 116 0.99 -0.10 10.55
N SER A 117 1.63 -1.27 10.44
CA SER A 117 1.12 -2.52 11.00
C SER A 117 0.96 -2.45 12.52
N ILE A 118 2.01 -1.98 13.21
CA ILE A 118 1.98 -1.81 14.68
C ILE A 118 0.89 -0.82 15.07
N PHE A 119 0.80 0.31 14.37
CA PHE A 119 -0.22 1.33 14.61
C PHE A 119 -1.62 0.75 14.46
N LEU A 120 -1.93 0.08 13.35
CA LEU A 120 -3.27 -0.44 13.06
C LEU A 120 -3.72 -1.50 14.08
N LEU A 121 -2.80 -2.33 14.57
CA LEU A 121 -3.12 -3.41 15.52
C LEU A 121 -3.18 -2.94 16.99
N ARG A 122 -2.37 -1.94 17.38
CA ARG A 122 -2.20 -1.56 18.79
C ARG A 122 -2.75 -0.18 19.16
N SER A 123 -2.94 0.72 18.21
CA SER A 123 -3.42 2.07 18.50
C SER A 123 -4.88 2.05 18.98
N PRO A 124 -5.20 2.71 20.11
CA PRO A 124 -6.58 2.89 20.56
C PRO A 124 -7.45 3.61 19.52
N VAL A 125 -6.89 4.57 18.78
CA VAL A 125 -7.59 5.30 17.72
C VAL A 125 -7.95 4.38 16.55
N ALA A 126 -7.02 3.51 16.14
CA ALA A 126 -7.29 2.54 15.08
C ALA A 126 -8.36 1.53 15.51
N ARG A 127 -8.24 0.96 16.71
CA ARG A 127 -9.24 0.05 17.29
C ARG A 127 -10.61 0.69 17.41
N GLN A 128 -10.67 1.94 17.86
CA GLN A 128 -11.92 2.69 17.94
C GLN A 128 -12.54 2.92 16.55
N ARG A 129 -11.70 3.26 15.55
CA ARG A 129 -12.17 3.47 14.17
C ARG A 129 -12.71 2.19 13.56
N PHE A 130 -12.00 1.07 13.72
CA PHE A 130 -12.30 -0.23 13.13
C PHE A 130 -12.97 -1.18 14.14
N SER A 131 -14.01 -0.69 14.83
CA SER A 131 -14.71 -1.44 15.89
C SER A 131 -16.05 -2.01 15.46
N ARG A 132 -16.54 -1.71 14.24
CA ARG A 132 -17.88 -2.14 13.79
C ARG A 132 -17.75 -3.32 12.82
N GLY A 133 -18.53 -4.37 13.10
CA GLY A 133 -18.55 -5.61 12.32
C GLY A 133 -18.37 -6.84 13.19
#